data_AF-A0A2R6S3C6-F1
#
_entry.id   AF-A0A2R6S3C6-F1
#
_cell.length_a   1.000
_cell.length_b   1.000
_cell.length_c   1.000
_cell.angle_alpha   90.00
_cell.angle_beta   90.00
_cell.angle_gamma   90.00
#
_symmetry.space_group_name_H-M   'P 1'
#
loop_
_entity.id
_entity.type
_entity.pdbx_description
1 polymer ?
#
loop_
_entity_poly.entity_id
_entity_poly.type
_entity_poly.pdbx_seq_one_letter_code
_entity_poly.pdbx_strand_id
1 'polypeptide(L)'
;MFSGVEDSEDYYAALWSNNLVDTDAVLDWFFESCAEAGPEACALHESSAEKIKSRLNSLYESLKYSPIPVSAKGSDFTAADYGLVDYALVRKLIFGFLYAPYPGMRPGGVTPSALASALAAAENGNGLPLWDLQKNGTEQFKCKCGGGANPVPRTDGATVAIACGEGDVVEDSIEELQAHYEKMSQDSTFAELWTVHASCVGWKIRTVERFNGPFVGNTSHPVLLIGNTADPVTPLRK
;
A
#
# COMPACT_ATOMS: atom_id res chain seq x y z
N MET A 1 21.13 -14.30 1.04
CA MET A 1 20.87 -12.85 1.10
C MET A 1 19.37 -12.69 1.25
N PHE A 2 18.93 -11.95 2.26
CA PHE A 2 17.54 -11.55 2.46
C PHE A 2 17.44 -10.03 2.30
N SER A 3 16.37 -9.55 1.68
CA SER A 3 16.12 -8.12 1.42
C SER A 3 14.67 -7.82 1.74
N GLY A 4 14.41 -6.75 2.48
CA GLY A 4 13.07 -6.47 3.04
C GLY A 4 12.72 -7.51 4.10
N VAL A 5 13.38 -7.42 5.24
CA VAL A 5 13.36 -8.47 6.27
C VAL A 5 12.22 -8.20 7.24
N GLU A 6 11.22 -9.06 7.22
CA GLU A 6 10.07 -9.05 8.13
C GLU A 6 10.47 -9.47 9.56
N ASP A 7 9.81 -8.89 10.56
CA ASP A 7 9.90 -9.39 11.94
C ASP A 7 9.20 -10.74 12.05
N SER A 8 10.00 -11.80 12.19
CA SER A 8 9.47 -13.17 12.24
C SER A 8 8.63 -13.42 13.48
N GLU A 9 8.94 -12.83 14.63
CA GLU A 9 8.13 -13.04 15.84
C GLU A 9 6.75 -12.38 15.67
N ASP A 10 6.70 -11.15 15.14
CA ASP A 10 5.44 -10.43 14.87
C ASP A 10 4.59 -11.14 13.78
N TYR A 11 5.23 -11.59 12.69
CA TYR A 11 4.55 -12.35 11.62
C TYR A 11 3.95 -13.65 12.11
N TYR A 12 4.72 -14.49 12.82
CA TYR A 12 4.25 -15.80 13.27
C TYR A 12 3.27 -15.71 14.45
N ALA A 13 3.28 -14.60 15.20
CA ALA A 13 2.22 -14.24 16.15
C ALA A 13 0.94 -13.70 15.45
N ALA A 14 0.94 -13.63 14.12
CA ALA A 14 -0.14 -13.07 13.30
C ALA A 14 -0.47 -11.61 13.62
N LEU A 15 0.48 -10.82 14.13
CA LEU A 15 0.25 -9.44 14.58
C LEU A 15 0.30 -8.45 13.42
N TRP A 16 1.30 -8.52 12.55
CA TRP A 16 1.50 -7.55 11.46
C TRP A 16 1.55 -6.09 11.94
N SER A 17 2.02 -5.89 13.18
CA SER A 17 1.74 -4.66 13.93
C SER A 17 2.82 -3.60 13.81
N ASN A 18 4.03 -4.00 13.42
CA ASN A 18 5.19 -3.12 13.29
C ASN A 18 5.61 -2.83 11.84
N ASN A 19 4.84 -3.29 10.84
CA ASN A 19 5.18 -3.11 9.43
C ASN A 19 5.24 -1.64 9.00
N LEU A 20 4.33 -0.82 9.50
CA LEU A 20 4.09 0.52 8.94
C LEU A 20 4.85 1.65 9.63
N VAL A 21 5.74 1.34 10.58
CA VAL A 21 6.40 2.32 11.45
C VAL A 21 7.15 3.40 10.66
N ASP A 22 7.74 3.05 9.52
CA ASP A 22 8.47 4.01 8.68
C ASP A 22 7.63 4.55 7.49
N THR A 23 6.38 4.09 7.29
CA THR A 23 5.57 4.48 6.11
C THR A 23 5.37 5.99 6.01
N ASP A 24 5.02 6.65 7.12
CA ASP A 24 4.78 8.10 7.14
C ASP A 24 6.08 8.87 6.88
N ALA A 25 7.24 8.36 7.30
CA ALA A 25 8.54 8.96 7.03
C ALA A 25 8.87 8.96 5.52
N VAL A 26 8.51 7.89 4.79
CA VAL A 26 8.65 7.85 3.32
C VAL A 26 7.78 8.90 2.65
N LEU A 27 6.56 9.11 3.17
CA LEU A 27 5.67 10.15 2.66
C LEU A 27 6.20 11.56 2.96
N ASP A 28 6.77 11.77 4.15
CA ASP A 28 7.42 13.03 4.50
C ASP A 28 8.63 13.32 3.59
N TRP A 29 9.44 12.31 3.24
CA TRP A 29 10.51 12.46 2.23
C TRP A 29 9.99 12.86 0.84
N PHE A 30 8.81 12.38 0.44
CA PHE A 30 8.18 12.83 -0.81
C PHE A 30 7.84 14.33 -0.75
N PHE A 31 7.33 14.82 0.39
CA PHE A 31 7.04 16.24 0.56
C PHE A 31 8.30 17.09 0.56
N GLU A 32 9.34 16.68 1.30
CA GLU A 32 10.64 17.35 1.33
C GLU A 32 11.24 17.44 -0.09
N SER A 33 11.28 16.31 -0.79
CA SER A 33 11.80 16.24 -2.17
C SER A 33 10.99 17.13 -3.13
N CYS A 34 9.67 17.18 -2.99
CA CYS A 34 8.80 18.03 -3.81
C CYS A 34 9.01 19.53 -3.53
N ALA A 35 9.24 19.91 -2.28
CA ALA A 35 9.58 21.29 -1.91
C ALA A 35 10.94 21.68 -2.49
N GLU A 36 11.96 20.82 -2.37
CA GLU A 36 13.31 21.07 -2.88
C GLU A 36 13.38 21.12 -4.42
N ALA A 37 12.62 20.26 -5.10
CA ALA A 37 12.64 20.17 -6.56
C ALA A 37 12.10 21.42 -7.28
N GLY A 38 11.32 22.25 -6.59
CA GLY A 38 10.75 23.47 -7.14
C GLY A 38 9.50 23.26 -8.02
N PRO A 39 8.85 24.37 -8.42
CA PRO A 39 7.55 24.33 -9.11
C PRO A 39 7.62 23.78 -10.54
N GLU A 40 8.79 23.76 -11.16
CA GLU A 40 8.97 23.20 -12.51
C GLU A 40 8.96 21.67 -12.50
N ALA A 41 9.40 21.05 -11.41
CA ALA A 41 9.53 19.60 -11.30
C ALA A 41 8.39 18.94 -10.50
N CYS A 42 7.80 19.66 -9.54
CA CYS A 42 6.73 19.16 -8.70
C CYS A 42 5.46 20.05 -8.75
N ALA A 43 4.36 19.51 -9.25
CA ALA A 43 3.09 20.25 -9.35
C ALA A 43 2.44 20.57 -7.98
N LEU A 44 2.81 19.85 -6.93
CA LEU A 44 2.40 20.13 -5.55
C LEU A 44 3.35 21.10 -4.84
N HIS A 45 4.38 21.61 -5.52
CA HIS A 45 5.41 22.45 -4.90
C HIS A 45 4.80 23.59 -4.07
N GLU A 46 5.39 23.77 -2.90
CA GLU A 46 5.16 24.87 -1.99
C GLU A 46 6.49 25.24 -1.33
N SER A 47 6.51 26.38 -0.65
CA SER A 47 7.70 26.86 0.07
C SER A 47 8.23 25.94 1.18
N SER A 48 7.47 24.91 1.60
CA SER A 48 7.87 23.96 2.64
C SER A 48 7.12 22.63 2.53
N ALA A 49 7.73 21.53 3.02
CA ALA A 49 7.12 20.21 3.05
C ALA A 49 5.79 20.19 3.83
N GLU A 50 5.70 20.95 4.93
CA GLU A 50 4.50 21.04 5.77
C GLU A 50 3.31 21.64 5.02
N LYS A 51 3.55 22.56 4.08
CA LYS A 51 2.47 23.14 3.25
C LYS A 51 1.98 22.13 2.23
N ILE A 52 2.88 21.31 1.67
CA ILE A 52 2.53 20.21 0.77
C ILE A 52 1.71 19.14 1.52
N LYS A 53 2.15 18.77 2.73
CA LYS A 53 1.40 17.89 3.62
C LYS A 53 0.01 18.44 3.95
N SER A 54 -0.09 19.74 4.24
CA SER A 54 -1.38 20.41 4.50
C SER A 54 -2.32 20.39 3.28
N ARG A 55 -1.76 20.59 2.08
CA ARG A 55 -2.49 20.46 0.81
C ARG A 55 -3.07 19.06 0.62
N LEU A 56 -2.25 18.02 0.82
CA LEU A 56 -2.72 16.64 0.76
C LEU A 56 -3.79 16.34 1.81
N ASN A 57 -3.62 16.81 3.06
CA ASN A 57 -4.62 16.62 4.12
C ASN A 57 -5.95 17.31 3.77
N SER A 58 -5.90 18.51 3.18
CA SER A 58 -7.10 19.22 2.72
C SER A 58 -7.82 18.45 1.60
N LEU A 59 -7.05 17.89 0.67
CA LEU A 59 -7.59 17.01 -0.38
C LEU A 59 -8.25 15.77 0.24
N TYR A 60 -7.59 15.10 1.19
CA TYR A 60 -8.17 13.94 1.88
C TYR A 60 -9.50 14.27 2.57
N GLU A 61 -9.56 15.37 3.32
CA GLU A 61 -10.80 15.79 3.99
C GLU A 61 -11.92 16.09 2.98
N SER A 62 -11.61 16.75 1.87
CA SER A 62 -12.57 17.00 0.80
C SER A 62 -13.11 15.69 0.21
N LEU A 63 -12.22 14.74 -0.11
CA LEU A 63 -12.57 13.48 -0.75
C LEU A 63 -13.39 12.52 0.12
N LYS A 64 -13.40 12.70 1.45
CA LYS A 64 -14.27 11.93 2.37
C LYS A 64 -15.75 12.25 2.15
N TYR A 65 -16.08 13.48 1.79
CA TYR A 65 -17.47 13.95 1.67
C TYR A 65 -17.88 14.30 0.25
N SER A 66 -16.91 14.64 -0.61
CA SER A 66 -17.13 15.05 -2.00
C SER A 66 -16.15 14.33 -2.93
N PRO A 67 -16.32 13.00 -3.14
CA PRO A 67 -15.48 12.25 -4.08
C PRO A 67 -15.65 12.77 -5.51
N ILE A 68 -14.57 12.72 -6.29
CA ILE A 68 -14.55 13.26 -7.66
C ILE A 68 -15.05 12.19 -8.63
N PRO A 69 -16.16 12.43 -9.36
CA PRO A 69 -16.61 11.51 -10.38
C PRO A 69 -15.71 11.57 -11.62
N VAL A 70 -15.30 10.40 -12.09
CA VAL A 70 -14.62 10.22 -13.37
C VAL A 70 -15.60 9.60 -14.33
N SER A 71 -16.02 10.39 -15.32
CA SER A 71 -16.91 9.93 -16.38
C SER A 71 -16.11 9.23 -17.47
N ALA A 72 -16.63 8.12 -17.97
CA ALA A 72 -16.02 7.46 -19.10
C ALA A 72 -16.12 8.33 -20.37
N LYS A 73 -15.13 8.20 -21.26
CA LYS A 73 -15.08 8.90 -22.55
C LYS A 73 -15.29 7.93 -23.71
N GLY A 74 -16.11 8.32 -24.70
CA GLY A 74 -16.31 7.57 -25.95
C GLY A 74 -17.47 6.56 -25.91
N SER A 75 -17.58 5.69 -26.91
CA SER A 75 -18.63 4.65 -27.00
C SER A 75 -18.18 3.26 -26.56
N ASP A 76 -16.87 3.05 -26.42
CA ASP A 76 -16.25 1.75 -26.10
C ASP A 76 -15.91 1.68 -24.61
N PHE A 77 -16.94 1.63 -23.77
CA PHE A 77 -16.80 1.64 -22.31
C PHE A 77 -16.45 0.26 -21.73
N THR A 78 -15.50 0.25 -20.79
CA THR A 78 -15.27 -0.84 -19.85
C THR A 78 -15.54 -0.39 -18.41
N ALA A 79 -15.74 -1.33 -17.48
CA ALA A 79 -16.00 -1.01 -16.06
C ALA A 79 -14.84 -0.25 -15.38
N ALA A 80 -13.64 -0.22 -15.97
CA ALA A 80 -12.53 0.59 -15.47
C ALA A 80 -12.50 2.01 -16.02
N ASP A 81 -13.41 2.41 -16.91
CA ASP A 81 -13.37 3.73 -17.57
C ASP A 81 -14.16 4.81 -16.84
N TYR A 82 -14.96 4.44 -15.83
CA TYR A 82 -15.65 5.38 -14.95
C TYR A 82 -15.56 4.93 -13.51
N GLY A 83 -15.67 5.89 -12.58
CA GLY A 83 -15.75 5.60 -11.16
C GLY A 83 -15.62 6.84 -10.30
N LEU A 84 -15.26 6.64 -9.05
CA LEU A 84 -15.12 7.69 -8.05
C LEU A 84 -13.67 7.71 -7.55
N VAL A 85 -13.07 8.90 -7.56
CA VAL A 85 -11.85 9.16 -6.81
C VAL A 85 -12.28 9.63 -5.43
N ASP A 86 -12.14 8.76 -4.44
CA ASP A 86 -12.48 9.00 -3.04
C ASP A 86 -11.24 8.93 -2.14
N TYR A 87 -11.44 9.18 -0.84
CA TYR A 87 -10.38 9.12 0.16
C TYR A 87 -9.62 7.79 0.12
N ALA A 88 -10.34 6.66 0.09
CA ALA A 88 -9.74 5.32 0.17
C ALA A 88 -8.88 5.00 -1.07
N LEU A 89 -9.34 5.38 -2.27
CA LEU A 89 -8.57 5.20 -3.49
C LEU A 89 -7.25 5.98 -3.44
N VAL A 90 -7.30 7.26 -3.04
CA VAL A 90 -6.10 8.10 -3.01
C VAL A 90 -5.10 7.60 -1.95
N ARG A 91 -5.57 7.21 -0.76
CA ARG A 91 -4.74 6.55 0.26
C ARG A 91 -4.02 5.32 -0.31
N LYS A 92 -4.77 4.44 -0.98
CA LYS A 92 -4.24 3.21 -1.59
C LYS A 92 -3.21 3.49 -2.69
N LEU A 93 -3.46 4.48 -3.54
CA LEU A 93 -2.53 4.87 -4.61
C LEU A 93 -1.23 5.43 -4.04
N ILE A 94 -1.32 6.27 -3.02
CA ILE A 94 -0.13 6.82 -2.35
C ILE A 94 0.65 5.70 -1.67
N PHE A 95 0.01 4.85 -0.88
CA PHE A 95 0.68 3.70 -0.26
C PHE A 95 1.38 2.81 -1.29
N GLY A 96 0.69 2.51 -2.40
CA GLY A 96 1.25 1.75 -3.51
C GLY A 96 2.40 2.44 -4.24
N PHE A 97 2.51 3.77 -4.16
CA PHE A 97 3.68 4.54 -4.63
C PHE A 97 4.82 4.49 -3.61
N LEU A 98 4.55 4.67 -2.31
CA LEU A 98 5.56 4.63 -1.26
C LEU A 98 6.31 3.30 -1.22
N TYR A 99 5.63 2.19 -1.53
CA TYR A 99 6.24 0.86 -1.64
C TYR A 99 7.26 0.73 -2.78
N ALA A 100 7.11 1.50 -3.85
CA ALA A 100 7.98 1.43 -5.03
C ALA A 100 8.07 2.81 -5.73
N PRO A 101 8.76 3.80 -5.11
CA PRO A 101 8.69 5.19 -5.55
C PRO A 101 9.60 5.51 -6.75
N TYR A 102 10.38 4.53 -7.23
CA TYR A 102 11.32 4.70 -8.32
C TYR A 102 10.78 4.15 -9.66
N PRO A 103 10.98 4.88 -10.78
CA PRO A 103 10.60 4.41 -12.11
C PRO A 103 11.26 3.07 -12.44
N GLY A 104 10.48 2.14 -13.00
CA GLY A 104 10.99 0.85 -13.48
C GLY A 104 11.07 -0.27 -12.42
N MET A 105 10.76 -0.01 -11.15
CA MET A 105 10.66 -1.06 -10.12
C MET A 105 9.51 -2.05 -10.38
N ARG A 106 8.42 -1.58 -10.99
CA ARG A 106 7.32 -2.44 -11.47
C ARG A 106 6.75 -1.93 -12.80
N PRO A 107 6.23 -2.82 -13.66
CA PRO A 107 5.39 -2.40 -14.78
C PRO A 107 4.26 -1.50 -14.29
N GLY A 108 4.10 -0.33 -14.89
CA GLY A 108 3.09 0.64 -14.46
C GLY A 108 3.38 1.34 -13.11
N GLY A 109 4.65 1.39 -12.68
CA GLY A 109 5.07 2.21 -11.54
C GLY A 109 4.76 3.70 -11.72
N VAL A 110 4.50 4.39 -10.62
CA VAL A 110 4.15 5.82 -10.60
C VAL A 110 5.40 6.62 -10.28
N THR A 111 5.72 7.66 -11.06
CA THR A 111 6.85 8.54 -10.75
C THR A 111 6.42 9.60 -9.71
N PRO A 112 7.37 10.16 -8.93
CA PRO A 112 7.03 11.23 -7.97
C PRO A 112 6.32 12.42 -8.63
N SER A 113 6.80 12.84 -9.81
CA SER A 113 6.18 13.93 -10.57
C SER A 113 4.78 13.59 -11.10
N ALA A 114 4.56 12.34 -11.52
CA ALA A 114 3.24 11.86 -11.94
C ALA A 114 2.25 11.84 -10.78
N LEU A 115 2.67 11.37 -9.61
CA LEU A 115 1.85 11.41 -8.40
C LEU A 115 1.51 12.85 -8.00
N ALA A 116 2.52 13.73 -7.93
CA ALA A 116 2.31 15.13 -7.59
C ALA A 116 1.35 15.82 -8.58
N SER A 117 1.51 15.58 -9.88
CA SER A 117 0.63 16.14 -10.91
C SER A 117 -0.81 15.62 -10.78
N ALA A 118 -0.98 14.33 -10.48
CA ALA A 118 -2.30 13.73 -10.31
C ALA A 118 -3.02 14.27 -9.06
N LEU A 119 -2.30 14.45 -7.95
CA LEU A 119 -2.83 15.05 -6.73
C LEU A 119 -3.21 16.53 -6.94
N ALA A 120 -2.35 17.32 -7.59
CA ALA A 120 -2.63 18.71 -7.92
C ALA A 120 -3.84 18.87 -8.87
N ALA A 121 -4.02 17.95 -9.82
CA ALA A 121 -5.20 17.93 -10.68
C ALA A 121 -6.49 17.65 -9.87
N ALA A 122 -6.42 16.74 -8.89
CA ALA A 122 -7.55 16.39 -8.04
C ALA A 122 -7.97 17.55 -7.11
N GLU A 123 -7.04 18.35 -6.60
CA GLU A 123 -7.36 19.59 -5.87
C GLU A 123 -8.22 20.56 -6.70
N ASN A 124 -8.12 20.50 -8.02
CA ASN A 124 -8.89 21.30 -8.96
C ASN A 124 -10.13 20.55 -9.53
N GLY A 125 -10.54 19.45 -8.90
CA GLY A 125 -11.70 18.66 -9.29
C GLY A 125 -11.49 17.73 -10.50
N ASN A 126 -10.26 17.57 -10.98
CA ASN A 126 -9.94 16.66 -12.07
C ASN A 126 -9.34 15.35 -11.54
N GLY A 127 -10.20 14.35 -11.30
CA GLY A 127 -9.81 13.03 -10.78
C GLY A 127 -9.25 12.06 -11.84
N LEU A 128 -9.35 12.39 -13.13
CA LEU A 128 -8.95 11.47 -14.21
C LEU A 128 -7.49 11.00 -14.10
N PRO A 129 -6.49 11.86 -13.77
CA PRO A 129 -5.12 11.40 -13.60
C PRO A 129 -4.95 10.36 -12.49
N LEU A 130 -5.57 10.55 -11.32
CA LEU A 130 -5.52 9.57 -10.22
C LEU A 130 -6.21 8.27 -10.60
N TRP A 131 -7.35 8.37 -11.29
CA TRP A 131 -8.09 7.22 -11.79
C TRP A 131 -7.27 6.39 -12.79
N ASP A 132 -6.52 7.03 -13.68
CA ASP A 132 -5.67 6.33 -14.64
C ASP A 132 -4.48 5.63 -13.97
N LEU A 133 -3.98 6.12 -12.83
CA LEU A 133 -2.93 5.43 -12.06
C LEU A 133 -3.40 4.08 -11.50
N GLN A 134 -4.70 3.91 -11.22
CA GLN A 134 -5.26 2.63 -10.77
C GLN A 134 -5.24 1.56 -11.86
N LYS A 135 -5.31 1.94 -13.14
CA LYS A 135 -5.44 1.01 -14.27
C LYS A 135 -4.20 0.18 -14.56
N ASN A 136 -3.05 0.55 -13.98
CA ASN A 136 -1.75 -0.09 -14.22
C ASN A 136 -1.59 -1.54 -13.70
N GLY A 137 -2.63 -2.16 -13.12
CA GLY A 137 -2.58 -3.53 -12.59
C GLY A 137 -3.77 -4.43 -12.91
N THR A 138 -4.81 -3.92 -13.54
CA THR A 138 -6.00 -4.72 -13.88
C THR A 138 -5.99 -5.05 -15.36
N GLU A 139 -5.30 -6.12 -15.74
CA GLU A 139 -5.71 -6.83 -16.95
C GLU A 139 -7.16 -7.27 -16.72
N GLN A 140 -8.10 -6.56 -17.34
CA GLN A 140 -9.49 -6.98 -17.31
C GLN A 140 -9.55 -8.37 -17.91
N PHE A 141 -10.19 -9.30 -17.19
CA PHE A 141 -10.50 -10.61 -17.71
C PHE A 141 -11.33 -10.45 -18.99
N LYS A 142 -10.68 -10.51 -20.14
CA LYS A 142 -11.36 -10.65 -21.42
C LYS A 142 -11.57 -12.13 -21.63
N CYS A 143 -12.81 -12.58 -21.48
CA CYS A 143 -13.19 -13.95 -21.77
C CYS A 143 -12.92 -14.21 -23.27
N LYS A 144 -11.74 -14.72 -23.62
CA LYS A 144 -11.43 -15.16 -24.99
C LYS A 144 -12.00 -16.55 -25.17
N CYS A 145 -13.21 -16.66 -25.71
CA CYS A 145 -13.74 -17.93 -26.16
C CYS A 145 -12.79 -18.52 -27.23
N GLY A 146 -12.19 -19.69 -26.97
CA GLY A 146 -11.39 -20.45 -27.93
C GLY A 146 -9.86 -20.37 -27.78
N GLY A 147 -9.32 -19.63 -26.82
CA GLY A 147 -7.91 -19.68 -26.44
C GLY A 147 -7.71 -20.61 -25.23
N GLY A 148 -6.60 -21.37 -25.18
CA GLY A 148 -6.24 -22.21 -24.03
C GLY A 148 -6.21 -21.44 -22.70
N ALA A 149 -6.13 -22.18 -21.59
CA ALA A 149 -6.27 -21.70 -20.22
C ALA A 149 -5.79 -20.25 -20.02
N ASN A 150 -6.73 -19.36 -19.70
CA ASN A 150 -6.42 -17.99 -19.30
C ASN A 150 -5.51 -18.03 -18.06
N PRO A 151 -4.55 -17.09 -17.92
CA PRO A 151 -3.79 -16.97 -16.68
C PRO A 151 -4.77 -16.81 -15.51
N VAL A 152 -4.56 -17.59 -14.45
CA VAL A 152 -5.32 -17.47 -13.20
C VAL A 152 -5.15 -16.02 -12.73
N PRO A 153 -6.24 -15.30 -12.41
CA PRO A 153 -6.12 -13.96 -11.87
C PRO A 153 -5.17 -13.97 -10.67
N ARG A 154 -4.28 -13.00 -10.58
CA ARG A 154 -3.51 -12.78 -9.36
C ARG A 154 -4.53 -12.44 -8.27
N THR A 155 -4.87 -13.43 -7.45
CA THR A 155 -5.80 -13.25 -6.34
C THR A 155 -4.98 -12.98 -5.10
N ASP A 156 -5.29 -11.89 -4.41
CA ASP A 156 -4.63 -11.53 -3.15
C ASP A 156 -4.97 -12.52 -2.02
N GLY A 157 -5.93 -13.43 -2.26
CA GLY A 157 -6.35 -14.46 -1.30
C GLY A 157 -5.24 -15.46 -0.94
N ALA A 158 -4.25 -15.68 -1.82
CA ALA A 158 -3.12 -16.54 -1.49
C ALA A 158 -2.27 -15.95 -0.35
N THR A 159 -2.03 -14.63 -0.38
CA THR A 159 -1.24 -13.93 0.65
C THR A 159 -1.90 -14.08 2.01
N VAL A 160 -3.21 -13.79 2.10
CA VAL A 160 -3.98 -13.93 3.35
C VAL A 160 -4.01 -15.38 3.82
N ALA A 161 -4.23 -16.34 2.91
CA ALA A 161 -4.29 -17.75 3.28
C ALA A 161 -2.96 -18.28 3.84
N ILE A 162 -1.83 -17.84 3.29
CA ILE A 162 -0.49 -18.21 3.79
C ILE A 162 -0.25 -17.52 5.13
N ALA A 163 -0.41 -16.19 5.21
CA ALA A 163 -0.20 -15.41 6.44
C ALA A 163 -1.01 -15.96 7.62
N CYS A 164 -2.31 -16.16 7.43
CA CYS A 164 -3.19 -16.67 8.48
C CYS A 164 -3.00 -18.17 8.75
N GLY A 165 -2.50 -18.93 7.79
CA GLY A 165 -2.21 -20.35 7.96
C GLY A 165 -0.91 -20.61 8.73
N GLU A 166 0.09 -19.75 8.57
CA GLU A 166 1.40 -19.80 9.23
C GLU A 166 1.45 -19.04 10.56
N GLY A 167 0.62 -18.02 10.74
CA GLY A 167 0.51 -17.28 11.99
C GLY A 167 -0.21 -18.05 13.10
N ASP A 168 -0.23 -17.47 14.31
CA ASP A 168 -1.03 -17.96 15.43
C ASP A 168 -2.54 -17.79 15.19
N VAL A 169 -3.34 -18.39 16.08
CA VAL A 169 -4.80 -18.25 16.01
C VAL A 169 -5.21 -16.87 16.47
N VAL A 170 -5.92 -16.16 15.60
CA VAL A 170 -6.56 -14.88 15.91
C VAL A 170 -8.05 -15.15 16.19
N GLU A 171 -8.46 -14.93 17.44
CA GLU A 171 -9.85 -15.07 17.91
C GLU A 171 -10.40 -13.75 18.49
N ASP A 172 -9.70 -12.64 18.22
CA ASP A 172 -9.96 -11.32 18.74
C ASP A 172 -11.42 -10.88 18.58
N SER A 173 -11.96 -10.26 19.63
CA SER A 173 -13.25 -9.56 19.58
C SER A 173 -13.15 -8.26 18.77
N ILE A 174 -14.29 -7.61 18.51
CA ILE A 174 -14.30 -6.31 17.83
C ILE A 174 -13.51 -5.27 18.64
N GLU A 175 -13.63 -5.29 19.96
CA GLU A 175 -12.90 -4.39 20.86
C GLU A 175 -11.39 -4.64 20.83
N GLU A 176 -10.96 -5.90 20.75
CA GLU A 176 -9.54 -6.27 20.64
C GLU A 176 -8.96 -5.86 19.28
N LEU A 177 -9.70 -6.09 18.19
CA LEU A 177 -9.33 -5.61 16.85
C LEU A 177 -9.24 -4.08 16.78
N GLN A 178 -10.16 -3.38 17.45
CA GLN A 178 -10.12 -1.93 17.53
C GLN A 178 -8.87 -1.47 18.29
N ALA A 179 -8.55 -2.09 19.43
CA ALA A 179 -7.34 -1.77 20.19
C ALA A 179 -6.06 -2.05 19.40
N HIS A 180 -6.04 -3.13 18.62
CA HIS A 180 -4.95 -3.46 17.70
C HIS A 180 -4.77 -2.36 16.63
N TYR A 181 -5.85 -1.96 15.97
CA TYR A 181 -5.83 -0.86 15.00
C TYR A 181 -5.38 0.46 15.64
N GLU A 182 -5.90 0.81 16.81
CA GLU A 182 -5.54 2.05 17.52
C GLU A 182 -4.04 2.09 17.83
N LYS A 183 -3.43 0.95 18.19
CA LYS A 183 -1.98 0.84 18.39
C LYS A 183 -1.24 1.11 17.09
N MET A 184 -1.58 0.42 15.99
CA MET A 184 -0.93 0.67 14.69
C MET A 184 -1.11 2.10 14.18
N SER A 185 -2.27 2.71 14.47
CA SER A 185 -2.58 4.09 14.04
C SER A 185 -1.72 5.15 14.74
N GLN A 186 -1.08 4.81 15.86
CA GLN A 186 -0.10 5.67 16.53
C GLN A 186 1.23 5.70 15.76
N ASP A 187 1.57 4.60 15.08
CA ASP A 187 2.81 4.47 14.31
C ASP A 187 2.65 4.98 12.88
N SER A 188 1.47 4.81 12.28
CA SER A 188 1.25 5.18 10.88
C SER A 188 -0.17 5.65 10.58
N THR A 189 -0.27 6.72 9.80
CA THR A 189 -1.55 7.17 9.23
C THR A 189 -2.13 6.18 8.22
N PHE A 190 -1.39 5.15 7.79
CA PHE A 190 -1.79 4.11 6.83
C PHE A 190 -2.32 2.83 7.49
N ALA A 191 -2.45 2.80 8.82
CA ALA A 191 -2.92 1.63 9.57
C ALA A 191 -4.24 1.05 9.06
N GLU A 192 -5.13 1.88 8.52
CA GLU A 192 -6.43 1.46 7.98
C GLU A 192 -6.31 0.58 6.72
N LEU A 193 -5.18 0.64 6.02
CA LEU A 193 -4.91 -0.18 4.84
C LEU A 193 -4.28 -1.54 5.19
N TRP A 194 -3.82 -1.73 6.44
CA TRP A 194 -3.06 -2.90 6.86
C TRP A 194 -3.91 -3.90 7.65
N THR A 195 -4.80 -4.58 6.93
CA THR A 195 -5.87 -5.38 7.54
C THR A 195 -5.54 -6.87 7.71
N VAL A 196 -4.26 -7.26 7.64
CA VAL A 196 -3.86 -8.67 7.60
C VAL A 196 -4.28 -9.41 8.88
N HIS A 197 -3.97 -8.85 10.06
CA HIS A 197 -4.38 -9.40 11.35
C HIS A 197 -5.90 -9.62 11.43
N ALA A 198 -6.68 -8.58 11.11
CA ALA A 198 -8.15 -8.65 11.10
C ALA A 198 -8.68 -9.68 10.08
N SER A 199 -7.99 -9.88 8.96
CA SER A 199 -8.36 -10.88 7.94
C SER A 199 -8.14 -12.32 8.42
N CYS A 200 -7.32 -12.53 9.45
CA CYS A 200 -7.05 -13.83 10.04
C CYS A 200 -8.03 -14.25 11.12
N VAL A 201 -8.93 -13.35 11.55
CA VAL A 201 -9.95 -13.63 12.58
C VAL A 201 -10.82 -14.80 12.13
N GLY A 202 -10.86 -15.85 12.96
CA GLY A 202 -11.64 -17.05 12.67
C GLY A 202 -11.07 -17.93 11.56
N TRP A 203 -9.82 -17.71 11.12
CA TRP A 203 -9.14 -18.59 10.17
C TRP A 203 -8.78 -19.93 10.84
N LYS A 204 -9.38 -21.02 10.36
CA LYS A 204 -9.27 -22.36 11.00
C LYS A 204 -8.24 -23.28 10.35
N ILE A 205 -7.79 -22.96 9.15
CA ILE A 205 -6.87 -23.81 8.38
C ILE A 205 -5.44 -23.45 8.74
N ARG A 206 -4.63 -24.45 9.10
CA ARG A 206 -3.22 -24.27 9.46
C ARG A 206 -2.32 -24.98 8.46
N THR A 207 -1.18 -24.36 8.18
CA THR A 207 -0.16 -24.99 7.33
C THR A 207 0.49 -26.15 8.07
N VAL A 208 0.77 -27.23 7.34
CA VAL A 208 1.43 -28.42 7.93
C VAL A 208 2.89 -28.13 8.24
N GLU A 209 3.53 -27.27 7.45
CA GLU A 209 4.97 -26.95 7.52
C GLU A 209 5.25 -25.66 8.30
N ARG A 210 4.42 -25.35 9.31
CA ARG A 210 4.60 -24.15 10.15
C ARG A 210 5.90 -24.22 10.97
N PHE A 211 6.76 -23.22 10.83
CA PHE A 211 7.94 -23.06 11.68
C PHE A 211 7.57 -22.31 12.97
N ASN A 212 7.74 -22.95 14.14
CA ASN A 212 7.37 -22.36 15.43
C ASN A 212 8.58 -21.79 16.20
N GLY A 213 9.64 -21.43 15.50
CA GLY A 213 10.87 -20.98 16.12
C GLY A 213 11.70 -22.10 16.76
N PRO A 214 12.82 -21.74 17.42
CA PRO A 214 13.31 -20.36 17.58
C PRO A 214 13.88 -19.80 16.26
N PHE A 215 13.74 -18.49 16.01
CA PHE A 215 14.36 -17.78 14.88
C PHE A 215 15.85 -17.48 15.11
N VAL A 216 16.55 -18.42 15.76
CA VAL A 216 17.96 -18.34 16.09
C VAL A 216 18.64 -19.58 15.55
N GLY A 217 19.76 -19.40 14.85
CA GLY A 217 20.49 -20.52 14.25
C GLY A 217 21.98 -20.26 14.11
N ASN A 218 22.78 -21.31 14.25
CA ASN A 218 24.19 -21.28 13.89
C ASN A 218 24.34 -21.62 12.40
N THR A 219 24.72 -20.64 11.59
CA THR A 219 24.81 -20.81 10.14
C THR A 219 26.22 -21.17 9.71
N SER A 220 26.38 -22.12 8.80
CA SER A 220 27.70 -22.51 8.27
C SER A 220 28.40 -21.37 7.51
N HIS A 221 27.64 -20.37 7.07
CA HIS A 221 28.12 -19.16 6.40
C HIS A 221 27.36 -17.94 6.91
N PRO A 222 27.99 -16.75 6.91
CA PRO A 222 27.30 -15.51 7.27
C PRO A 222 26.08 -15.26 6.38
N VAL A 223 25.00 -14.78 6.98
CA VAL A 223 23.79 -14.37 6.26
C VAL A 223 23.84 -12.86 6.04
N LEU A 224 23.73 -12.44 4.78
CA LEU A 224 23.54 -11.02 4.43
C LEU A 224 22.06 -10.65 4.55
N LEU A 225 21.76 -9.72 5.45
CA LEU A 225 20.45 -9.07 5.61
C LEU A 225 20.56 -7.63 5.07
N ILE A 226 19.61 -7.25 4.22
CA ILE A 226 19.53 -5.91 3.62
C ILE A 226 18.16 -5.32 3.98
N GLY A 227 18.16 -4.08 4.46
CA GLY A 227 16.95 -3.29 4.67
C GLY A 227 17.21 -1.83 4.30
N ASN A 228 16.13 -1.13 3.95
CA ASN A 228 16.18 0.29 3.59
C ASN A 228 15.94 1.17 4.83
N THR A 229 16.53 2.37 4.85
CA THR A 229 16.43 3.29 6.00
C THR A 229 15.00 3.75 6.32
N ALA A 230 14.13 3.83 5.32
CA ALA A 230 12.70 4.06 5.48
C ALA A 230 11.95 3.10 4.55
N ASP A 231 11.89 1.84 4.95
CA ASP A 231 11.10 0.83 4.25
C ASP A 231 9.65 0.90 4.75
N PRO A 232 8.66 1.14 3.88
CA PRO A 232 7.30 1.41 4.34
C PRO A 232 6.57 0.16 4.88
N VAL A 233 7.15 -1.04 4.75
CA VAL A 233 6.51 -2.31 5.19
C VAL A 233 7.46 -3.20 6.00
N THR A 234 8.77 -3.16 5.76
CA THR A 234 9.77 -3.98 6.47
C THR A 234 10.85 -3.09 7.12
N PRO A 235 10.48 -2.28 8.14
CA PRO A 235 11.38 -1.30 8.74
C PRO A 235 12.58 -1.95 9.42
N LEU A 236 13.68 -1.20 9.56
CA LEU A 236 14.92 -1.70 10.17
C LEU A 236 14.85 -1.85 11.70
N ARG A 237 13.86 -1.22 12.33
CA ARG A 237 13.72 -1.21 13.80
C ARG A 237 13.04 -2.50 14.25
N LYS A 238 13.59 -3.07 15.33
CA LYS A 238 13.04 -4.22 16.06
C LYS A 238 12.43 -3.74 17.36
#